data_AF-A0A952GF93-F1
#
_entry.id   AF-A0A952GF93-F1
#
_cell.length_a   1.000
_cell.length_b   1.000
_cell.length_c   1.000
_cell.angle_alpha   90.00
_cell.angle_beta   90.00
_cell.angle_gamma   90.00
#
_symmetry.space_group_name_H-M   'P 1'
#
loop_
_entity.id
_entity.type
_entity.pdbx_description
1 polymer ?
#
loop_
_entity_poly.entity_id
_entity_poly.type
_entity_poly.pdbx_seq_one_letter_code
_entity_poly.pdbx_strand_id
1 'polypeptide(L)' 'KFSPAEATIDGETIVVKAAAVATPRYVRYAWNGGVDCYVYNGKGLPLGTFTSER' A
#
# COMPACT_ATOMS: atom_id res chain seq x y z
N LYS A 1 13.27 2.20 7.67
CA LYS A 1 13.34 2.70 6.27
C LYS A 1 12.22 2.07 5.48
N PHE A 2 11.57 2.84 4.60
CA PHE A 2 10.60 2.30 3.64
C PHE A 2 11.26 1.97 2.31
N SER A 3 10.78 0.92 1.67
CA SER A 3 11.21 0.46 0.34
C SER A 3 10.00 0.38 -0.58
N PRO A 4 10.17 0.55 -1.91
CA PRO A 4 9.14 0.19 -2.88
C PRO A 4 8.70 -1.26 -2.68
N ALA A 5 7.42 -1.52 -2.91
CA ALA A 5 6.80 -2.81 -2.68
C ALA A 5 5.86 -3.16 -3.84
N GLU A 6 5.72 -4.44 -4.13
CA GLU A 6 4.67 -4.97 -4.98
C GLU A 6 3.40 -5.16 -4.13
N ALA A 7 2.25 -4.85 -4.72
CA ALA A 7 0.96 -5.05 -4.09
C ALA A 7 0.04 -5.88 -5.00
N THR A 8 -0.78 -6.74 -4.40
CA THR A 8 -1.80 -7.52 -5.11
C THR A 8 -3.09 -7.48 -4.31
N ILE A 9 -4.22 -7.41 -5.00
CA ILE A 9 -5.54 -7.50 -4.37
C ILE A 9 -5.93 -8.98 -4.30
N ASP A 10 -6.20 -9.45 -3.09
CA ASP A 10 -6.72 -10.77 -2.78
C ASP A 10 -8.09 -10.61 -2.09
N GLY A 11 -9.16 -10.66 -2.89
CA GLY A 11 -10.51 -10.37 -2.43
C GLY A 11 -10.63 -8.94 -1.88
N GLU A 12 -10.89 -8.82 -0.57
CA GLU A 12 -10.99 -7.54 0.15
C GLU A 12 -9.67 -7.10 0.78
N THR A 13 -8.60 -7.89 0.62
CA THR A 13 -7.29 -7.65 1.24
C THR A 13 -6.28 -7.17 0.20
N ILE A 14 -5.43 -6.22 0.60
CA ILE A 14 -4.25 -5.84 -0.19
C ILE A 14 -3.04 -6.51 0.45
N VAL A 15 -2.43 -7.43 -0.28
CA VAL A 15 -1.20 -8.11 0.13
C VAL A 15 -0.01 -7.34 -0.42
N VAL A 16 0.91 -6.93 0.45
CA VAL A 16 2.08 -6.13 0.10
C VAL A 16 3.35 -6.90 0.42
N LYS A 17 4.28 -6.94 -0.52
CA LYS A 17 5.59 -7.59 -0.35
C LYS A 17 6.71 -6.74 -0.93
N ALA A 18 7.88 -6.78 -0.30
CA ALA A 18 9.08 -6.16 -0.82
C ALA A 18 10.26 -7.11 -0.59
N ALA A 19 10.93 -7.55 -1.65
CA ALA A 19 12.07 -8.48 -1.56
C ALA A 19 13.20 -7.92 -0.67
N ALA A 20 13.34 -6.60 -0.61
CA ALA A 20 14.31 -5.90 0.25
C ALA A 20 13.90 -5.82 1.74
N VAL A 21 12.73 -6.36 2.13
CA VAL A 21 12.20 -6.26 3.50
C VAL A 21 11.77 -7.65 3.98
N ALA A 22 12.68 -8.35 4.64
CA ALA A 22 12.43 -9.71 5.14
C ALA A 22 11.34 -9.79 6.22
N THR A 23 11.22 -8.76 7.06
CA THR A 23 10.25 -8.72 8.17
C THR A 23 9.48 -7.39 8.17
N PRO A 24 8.43 -7.27 7.34
CA PRO A 24 7.62 -6.05 7.25
C PRO A 24 6.93 -5.76 8.60
N ARG A 25 7.03 -4.51 9.08
CA ARG A 25 6.33 -4.03 10.29
C ARG A 25 5.22 -3.05 9.99
N TYR A 26 5.44 -2.18 9.01
CA TYR A 26 4.50 -1.13 8.64
C TYR A 26 4.43 -0.99 7.13
N VAL A 27 3.28 -0.55 6.65
CA VAL A 27 3.04 -0.19 5.25
C VAL A 27 2.61 1.27 5.19
N ARG A 28 2.95 1.91 4.06
CA ARG A 28 2.44 3.23 3.72
C ARG A 28 2.00 3.20 2.27
N TYR A 29 0.89 3.85 2.00
CA TYR A 29 0.29 3.94 0.68
C TYR A 29 0.29 5.40 0.22
N ALA A 30 0.55 5.64 -1.07
CA ALA A 30 0.55 6.98 -1.67
C ALA A 30 1.49 7.99 -0.97
N TRP A 31 2.67 7.53 -0.53
CA TRP A 31 3.66 8.33 0.23
C TRP A 31 4.79 8.89 -0.63
N ASN A 32 4.49 9.16 -1.91
CA ASN A 32 5.39 9.78 -2.87
C ASN A 32 4.83 11.16 -3.27
N GLY A 33 5.67 12.07 -3.77
CA GLY A 33 5.27 13.44 -4.13
C GLY A 33 4.22 13.51 -5.25
N GLY A 34 4.09 12.45 -6.04
CA GLY A 34 3.02 12.25 -7.02
C GLY A 34 2.51 10.81 -6.96
N VAL A 35 1.19 10.66 -7.09
CA VAL A 35 0.49 9.37 -7.10
C VAL A 35 -0.18 9.23 -8.46
N ASP A 36 0.24 8.25 -9.23
CA ASP A 36 -0.24 7.93 -10.58
C ASP A 36 -1.22 6.75 -10.60
N CYS A 37 -1.32 5.99 -9.51
CA CYS A 37 -2.19 4.84 -9.37
C CYS A 37 -2.99 4.89 -8.06
N TYR A 38 -4.31 4.69 -8.15
CA TYR A 38 -5.24 4.73 -7.04
C TYR A 38 -5.92 3.38 -6.81
N VAL A 39 -6.00 2.97 -5.56
CA VAL A 39 -6.82 1.84 -5.12
C VAL A 39 -8.23 2.34 -4.84
N TYR A 40 -9.23 1.64 -5.37
CA TYR A 40 -10.65 1.90 -5.10
C TYR A 40 -11.26 0.71 -4.36
N ASN A 41 -12.15 0.99 -3.41
CA ASN A 41 -12.94 -0.06 -2.77
C ASN A 41 -14.13 -0.49 -3.64
N GLY A 42 -14.89 -1.50 -3.20
CA GLY A 42 -16.07 -2.00 -3.92
C GLY A 42 -17.22 -0.98 -4.09
N LYS A 43 -17.14 0.20 -3.46
CA LYS A 43 -18.08 1.31 -3.65
C LYS A 43 -17.57 2.34 -4.64
N GLY A 44 -16.44 2.10 -5.29
CA GLY A 44 -15.80 3.04 -6.22
C GLY A 44 -15.17 4.26 -5.51
N LEU A 45 -14.94 4.18 -4.20
CA LEU A 45 -14.31 5.28 -3.46
C LEU A 45 -12.78 5.06 -3.39
N PRO A 46 -11.98 6.10 -3.64
CA PRO A 46 -10.53 5.99 -3.58
C PRO A 46 -10.06 5.81 -2.14
N LEU A 47 -9.04 4.99 -1.95
CA LEU A 47 -8.31 4.90 -0.69
C LEU A 47 -7.43 6.15 -0.53
N GLY A 48 -7.54 6.81 0.63
CA GLY A 48 -6.67 7.93 0.97
C GLY A 48 -5.24 7.49 1.29
N THR A 49 -4.30 8.41 1.18
CA THR A 49 -2.93 8.24 1.71
C THR A 49 -2.99 7.82 3.18
N PHE A 50 -2.33 6.71 3.53
CA PHE A 50 -2.31 6.21 4.92
C PHE A 50 -0.98 5.53 5.25
N THR A 51 -0.69 5.45 6.55
CA THR A 51 0.38 4.63 7.14
C THR A 51 -0.23 3.71 8.19
N SER A 52 0.35 2.53 8.37
CA SER A 52 -0.01 1.60 9.45
C SER A 52 0.86 1.78 10.70
N GLU A 53 1.75 2.77 10.71
CA GLU A 53 2.50 3.19 11.91
C GLU A 53 1.54 3.69 13.00
N ARG A 54 1.91 3.51 14.28
CA ARG A 54 1.17 4.03 15.43
C ARG A 54 1.61 5.43 15.81
#